data_AF-A0A2V9W0N7-F1
#
_entry.id   AF-A0A2V9W0N7-F1
#
_cell.length_a   1.000
_cell.length_b   1.000
_cell.length_c   1.000
_cell.angle_alpha   90.00
_cell.angle_beta   90.00
_cell.angle_gamma   90.00
#
_symmetry.space_group_name_H-M   'P 1'
#
loop_
_entity.id
_entity.type
_entity.pdbx_description
1 polymer ?
#
loop_
_entity_poly.entity_id
_entity_poly.type
_entity_poly.pdbx_seq_one_letter_code
_entity_poly.pdbx_strand_id
1 'polypeptide(L)'
;YILTANPYYNKPTQEGQDRHFKAIAEAVGNKPIILYNVPGRTAANLEPATLARLAEVPNIVGVKEASGNMTQIAEAINAVPETFLVFSGDDAVTLPVIALGGVGIISVCSNEIPHEMAALARAALANDWTTARTLHRKYLPLMQANFIESSPLPVKAVLAMMGRIQEIYRLPLLPMRRDLRSRLQKVATEVGLIAKAASPAAEAANFFIYENWAAGPRKIVLHRGSCGQCSHGKGRPAGHDVNHARWHGPYATLHDARETAHAMTGVLIRSECKCV
;
A
#
# COMPACT_ATOMS: atom_id res chain seq x y z
N TYR A 1 -17.43 -6.65 24.17
CA TYR A 1 -16.30 -7.56 23.92
C TYR A 1 -14.99 -6.87 24.28
N ILE A 2 -14.02 -7.61 24.81
CA ILE A 2 -12.60 -7.24 24.93
C ILE A 2 -11.82 -8.13 23.96
N LEU A 3 -10.85 -7.56 23.23
CA LEU A 3 -9.87 -8.34 22.48
C LEU A 3 -8.55 -8.31 23.26
N THR A 4 -8.03 -9.48 23.65
CA THR A 4 -6.78 -9.57 24.42
C THR A 4 -5.78 -10.48 23.72
N ALA A 5 -4.59 -9.94 23.44
CA ALA A 5 -3.53 -10.69 22.78
C ALA A 5 -2.80 -11.61 23.75
N ASN A 6 -2.12 -12.62 23.22
CA ASN A 6 -1.11 -13.35 23.98
C ASN A 6 -0.09 -12.36 24.55
N PRO A 7 0.45 -12.60 25.77
CA PRO A 7 1.53 -11.77 26.30
C PRO A 7 2.71 -11.71 25.33
N TYR A 8 3.14 -10.49 25.02
CA TYR A 8 4.24 -10.22 24.10
C TYR A 8 5.57 -10.07 24.84
N TYR A 9 6.67 -10.31 24.14
CA TYR A 9 8.06 -10.14 24.58
C TYR A 9 8.56 -11.15 25.62
N ASN A 10 7.84 -11.34 26.73
CA ASN A 10 8.26 -12.18 27.86
C ASN A 10 8.04 -13.69 27.66
N LYS A 11 7.37 -14.10 26.58
CA LYS A 11 7.22 -15.50 26.10
C LYS A 11 6.78 -16.48 27.22
N PRO A 12 5.59 -16.30 27.81
CA PRO A 12 5.09 -17.22 28.83
C PRO A 12 4.92 -18.64 28.29
N THR A 13 4.99 -19.62 29.18
CA THR A 13 4.61 -21.01 28.88
C THR A 13 3.12 -21.10 28.56
N GLN A 14 2.66 -22.22 27.97
CA GLN A 14 1.23 -22.48 27.75
C GLN A 14 0.41 -22.34 29.05
N GLU A 15 0.92 -22.87 30.17
CA GLU A 15 0.29 -22.72 31.48
C GLU A 15 0.26 -21.27 31.97
N GLY A 16 1.32 -20.50 31.69
CA GLY A 16 1.34 -19.06 31.96
C GLY A 16 0.27 -18.30 31.16
N GLN A 17 0.08 -18.64 29.88
CA GLN A 17 -0.98 -18.05 29.04
C GLN A 17 -2.38 -18.42 29.54
N ASP A 18 -2.60 -19.68 29.93
CA ASP A 18 -3.88 -20.15 30.47
C ASP A 18 -4.30 -19.36 31.72
N ARG A 19 -3.40 -19.28 32.70
CA ARG A 19 -3.65 -18.54 33.95
C ARG A 19 -3.81 -17.04 33.70
N HIS A 20 -3.03 -16.48 32.77
CA HIS A 20 -3.14 -15.07 32.40
C HIS A 20 -4.54 -14.73 31.88
N PHE A 21 -5.06 -15.50 30.93
CA PHE A 21 -6.37 -15.24 30.35
C PHE A 21 -7.51 -15.54 31.33
N LYS A 22 -7.40 -16.58 32.16
CA LYS A 22 -8.37 -16.85 33.23
C LYS A 22 -8.43 -15.74 34.28
N ALA A 23 -7.28 -15.19 34.67
CA ALA A 23 -7.25 -14.06 35.61
C ALA A 23 -7.90 -12.79 35.01
N ILE A 24 -7.69 -12.52 33.71
CA ILE A 24 -8.40 -11.43 33.02
C ILE A 24 -9.90 -11.71 32.99
N ALA A 25 -10.29 -12.93 32.61
CA ALA A 25 -11.68 -13.36 32.52
C ALA A 25 -12.43 -13.20 33.85
N GLU A 26 -11.81 -13.59 34.96
CA GLU A 26 -12.35 -13.40 36.31
C GLU A 26 -12.48 -11.92 36.67
N ALA A 27 -11.42 -11.13 36.43
CA ALA A 27 -11.38 -9.72 36.82
C ALA A 27 -12.41 -8.84 36.09
N VAL A 28 -12.76 -9.17 34.84
CA VAL A 28 -13.72 -8.39 34.03
C VAL A 28 -15.17 -8.85 34.19
N GLY A 29 -15.42 -9.89 34.99
CA GLY A 29 -16.76 -10.43 35.25
C GLY A 29 -17.43 -10.98 33.99
N ASN A 30 -18.66 -10.56 33.70
CA ASN A 30 -19.46 -11.10 32.59
C ASN A 30 -19.13 -10.53 31.20
N LYS A 31 -18.11 -9.67 31.07
CA LYS A 31 -17.78 -9.04 29.78
C LYS A 31 -17.17 -10.09 28.83
N PRO A 32 -17.73 -10.30 27.62
CA PRO A 32 -17.18 -11.28 26.68
C PRO A 32 -15.77 -10.93 26.20
N ILE A 33 -14.91 -11.93 26.10
CA ILE A 33 -13.51 -11.84 25.69
C ILE A 33 -13.30 -12.65 24.42
N ILE A 34 -12.59 -12.05 23.47
CA ILE A 34 -12.02 -12.72 22.31
C ILE A 34 -10.51 -12.73 22.53
N LEU A 35 -9.90 -13.92 22.50
CA LEU A 35 -8.45 -14.07 22.55
C LEU A 35 -7.84 -13.65 21.21
N TYR A 36 -6.57 -13.26 21.19
CA TYR A 36 -5.88 -12.89 19.96
C TYR A 36 -4.51 -13.55 19.87
N ASN A 37 -4.46 -14.63 19.10
CA ASN A 37 -3.24 -15.37 18.84
C ASN A 37 -2.50 -14.76 17.63
N VAL A 38 -1.35 -14.14 17.87
CA VAL A 38 -0.51 -13.50 16.83
C VAL A 38 0.99 -13.70 17.11
N PRO A 39 1.49 -14.94 17.03
CA PRO A 39 2.87 -15.29 17.38
C PRO A 39 3.92 -14.47 16.63
N GLY A 40 3.64 -14.06 15.39
CA GLY A 40 4.53 -13.18 14.62
C GLY A 40 4.78 -11.80 15.24
N ARG A 41 3.95 -11.36 16.20
CA ARG A 41 4.12 -10.09 16.94
C ARG A 41 4.43 -10.30 18.41
N THR A 42 3.90 -11.36 19.03
CA THR A 42 4.07 -11.62 20.48
C THR A 42 5.32 -12.45 20.78
N ALA A 43 5.80 -13.21 19.79
CA ALA A 43 6.79 -14.28 19.93
C ALA A 43 6.34 -15.41 20.89
N ALA A 44 5.03 -15.53 21.13
CA ALA A 44 4.39 -16.58 21.90
C ALA A 44 3.13 -17.07 21.17
N ASN A 45 3.07 -18.37 20.91
CA ASN A 45 1.93 -19.02 20.27
C ASN A 45 0.97 -19.57 21.32
N LEU A 46 -0.33 -19.34 21.15
CA LEU A 46 -1.36 -20.03 21.91
C LEU A 46 -1.68 -21.34 21.19
N GLU A 47 -1.33 -22.47 21.79
CA GLU A 47 -1.53 -23.78 21.16
C GLU A 47 -3.01 -24.21 21.23
N PRO A 48 -3.50 -25.01 20.25
CA PRO A 48 -4.89 -25.46 20.21
C PRO A 48 -5.36 -26.14 21.51
N ALA A 49 -4.49 -26.94 22.14
CA ALA A 49 -4.82 -27.60 23.41
C ALA A 49 -5.07 -26.60 24.56
N THR A 50 -4.27 -25.53 24.65
CA THR A 50 -4.47 -24.46 25.63
C THR A 50 -5.72 -23.65 25.31
N LEU A 51 -5.97 -23.37 24.03
CA LEU A 51 -7.18 -22.70 23.57
C LEU A 51 -8.45 -23.49 23.94
N ALA A 52 -8.43 -24.81 23.78
CA ALA A 52 -9.55 -25.68 24.14
C ALA A 52 -9.92 -25.55 25.64
N ARG A 53 -8.93 -25.57 26.54
CA ARG A 53 -9.17 -25.34 27.98
C ARG A 53 -9.71 -23.94 28.27
N LEU A 54 -9.27 -22.94 27.53
CA LEU A 54 -9.75 -21.57 27.67
C LEU A 54 -11.17 -21.38 27.12
N ALA A 55 -11.58 -22.18 26.13
CA ALA A 55 -12.93 -22.15 25.59
C ALA A 55 -14.00 -22.67 26.57
N GLU A 56 -13.59 -23.38 27.62
CA GLU A 56 -14.47 -23.79 28.73
C GLU A 56 -14.78 -22.64 29.71
N VAL A 57 -14.06 -21.51 29.62
CA VAL A 57 -14.27 -20.35 30.50
C VAL A 57 -15.47 -19.54 30.00
N PRO A 58 -16.54 -19.31 30.81
CA PRO A 58 -17.83 -18.84 30.30
C PRO A 58 -17.84 -17.54 29.51
N ASN A 59 -16.95 -16.60 29.83
CA ASN A 59 -16.87 -15.30 29.16
C ASN A 59 -15.73 -15.23 28.14
N ILE A 60 -14.95 -16.28 27.94
CA ILE A 60 -14.02 -16.40 26.79
C ILE A 60 -14.80 -17.05 25.65
N VAL A 61 -15.20 -16.24 24.67
CA VAL A 61 -16.20 -16.64 23.68
C VAL A 61 -15.63 -16.83 22.27
N GLY A 62 -14.34 -16.55 22.07
CA GLY A 62 -13.73 -16.70 20.76
C GLY A 62 -12.24 -16.44 20.73
N VAL A 63 -11.66 -16.63 19.54
CA VAL A 63 -10.28 -16.31 19.21
C VAL A 63 -10.20 -15.62 17.85
N LYS A 64 -9.35 -14.61 17.77
CA LYS A 64 -8.80 -14.09 16.51
C LYS A 64 -7.51 -14.86 16.24
N GLU A 65 -7.53 -15.72 15.25
CA GLU A 65 -6.38 -16.54 14.85
C GLU A 65 -5.57 -15.84 13.74
N ALA A 66 -4.39 -15.33 14.10
CA ALA A 66 -3.44 -14.68 13.19
C ALA A 66 -2.06 -15.37 13.24
N SER A 67 -2.04 -16.68 13.48
CA SER A 67 -0.82 -17.50 13.42
C SER A 67 -0.27 -17.69 12.01
N GLY A 68 -1.12 -17.54 10.98
CA GLY A 68 -0.75 -17.82 9.59
C GLY A 68 -0.55 -19.31 9.28
N ASN A 69 -0.81 -20.19 10.25
CA ASN A 69 -0.66 -21.63 10.13
C ASN A 69 -2.03 -22.28 9.96
N MET A 70 -2.36 -22.69 8.75
CA MET A 70 -3.68 -23.27 8.44
C MET A 70 -3.94 -24.61 9.15
N THR A 71 -2.89 -25.41 9.39
CA THR A 71 -2.99 -26.65 10.17
C THR A 71 -3.41 -26.36 11.60
N GLN A 72 -2.74 -25.39 12.25
CA GLN A 72 -3.11 -24.99 13.61
C GLN A 72 -4.51 -24.38 13.68
N ILE A 73 -4.90 -23.58 12.68
CA ILE A 73 -6.25 -23.01 12.64
C ILE A 73 -7.31 -24.12 12.52
N ALA A 74 -7.07 -25.12 11.66
CA ALA A 74 -7.95 -26.28 11.57
C ALA A 74 -8.02 -27.04 12.90
N GLU A 75 -6.89 -27.30 13.55
CA GLU A 75 -6.83 -27.94 14.87
C GLU A 75 -7.60 -27.14 15.92
N ALA A 76 -7.41 -25.82 15.96
CA ALA A 76 -8.12 -24.93 16.87
C ALA A 76 -9.64 -24.98 16.67
N ILE A 77 -10.11 -24.93 15.42
CA ILE A 77 -11.55 -25.02 15.12
C ILE A 77 -12.14 -26.36 15.57
N ASN A 78 -11.40 -27.47 15.42
CA ASN A 78 -11.87 -28.80 15.82
C ASN A 78 -11.73 -29.07 17.33
N ALA A 79 -10.89 -28.32 18.04
CA ALA A 79 -10.63 -28.52 19.47
C ALA A 79 -11.58 -27.73 20.40
N VAL A 80 -12.25 -26.69 19.88
CA VAL A 80 -13.16 -25.83 20.64
C VAL A 80 -14.63 -26.24 20.44
N PRO A 81 -15.54 -25.92 21.39
CA PRO A 81 -16.97 -26.15 21.20
C PRO A 81 -17.53 -25.39 19.98
N GLU A 82 -18.58 -25.90 19.34
CA GLU A 82 -19.24 -25.24 18.18
C GLU A 82 -19.72 -23.82 18.48
N THR A 83 -20.02 -23.52 19.75
CA THR A 83 -20.43 -22.17 20.20
C THR A 83 -19.28 -21.18 20.29
N PHE A 84 -18.03 -21.65 20.22
CA PHE A 84 -16.83 -20.82 20.34
C PHE A 84 -16.47 -20.18 19.00
N LEU A 85 -16.26 -18.86 19.00
CA LEU A 85 -16.13 -18.09 17.76
C LEU A 85 -14.67 -18.04 17.30
N VAL A 86 -14.34 -18.72 16.20
CA VAL A 86 -13.01 -18.62 15.56
C VAL A 86 -13.06 -17.61 14.41
N PHE A 87 -12.36 -16.49 14.57
CA PHE A 87 -12.22 -15.44 13.56
C PHE A 87 -10.86 -15.54 12.87
N SER A 88 -10.84 -15.37 11.54
CA SER A 88 -9.59 -15.10 10.83
C SER A 88 -8.98 -13.79 11.34
N GLY A 89 -7.67 -13.79 11.56
CA GLY A 89 -6.89 -12.60 11.86
C GLY A 89 -6.10 -12.04 10.70
N ASP A 90 -6.17 -12.68 9.52
CA ASP A 90 -5.51 -12.28 8.28
C ASP A 90 -6.51 -12.26 7.12
N ASP A 91 -6.59 -11.10 6.45
CA ASP A 91 -7.50 -10.83 5.34
C ASP A 91 -7.35 -11.84 4.19
N ALA A 92 -6.11 -12.21 3.85
CA ALA A 92 -5.82 -13.05 2.69
C ALA A 92 -6.26 -14.51 2.89
N VAL A 93 -6.40 -14.97 4.13
CA VAL A 93 -6.79 -16.36 4.45
C VAL A 93 -8.21 -16.47 5.00
N THR A 94 -9.02 -15.42 4.92
CA THR A 94 -10.41 -15.43 5.38
C THR A 94 -11.24 -16.59 4.82
N LEU A 95 -11.12 -16.84 3.51
CA LEU A 95 -11.91 -17.90 2.86
C LEU A 95 -11.63 -19.30 3.39
N PRO A 96 -10.38 -19.80 3.43
CA PRO A 96 -10.11 -21.12 3.99
C PRO A 96 -10.48 -21.23 5.47
N VAL A 97 -10.32 -20.17 6.26
CA VAL A 97 -10.74 -20.19 7.67
C VAL A 97 -12.25 -20.37 7.80
N ILE A 98 -13.06 -19.63 7.03
CA ILE A 98 -14.52 -19.80 7.03
C ILE A 98 -14.92 -21.19 6.51
N ALA A 99 -14.25 -21.68 5.46
CA ALA A 99 -14.52 -23.02 4.91
C ALA A 99 -14.28 -24.15 5.92
N LEU A 100 -13.41 -23.94 6.91
CA LEU A 100 -13.10 -24.90 7.97
C LEU A 100 -14.00 -24.76 9.21
N GLY A 101 -14.93 -23.79 9.24
CA GLY A 101 -15.84 -23.55 10.38
C GLY A 101 -15.60 -22.23 11.11
N GLY A 102 -14.68 -21.38 10.64
CA GLY A 102 -14.53 -20.03 11.15
C GLY A 102 -15.75 -19.16 10.88
N VAL A 103 -16.04 -18.23 11.79
CA VAL A 103 -17.28 -17.43 11.77
C VAL A 103 -17.13 -16.04 11.15
N GLY A 104 -15.94 -15.71 10.65
CA GLY A 104 -15.68 -14.43 10.00
C GLY A 104 -14.23 -13.98 10.13
N ILE A 105 -14.03 -12.66 10.18
CA ILE A 105 -12.72 -12.02 10.21
C ILE A 105 -12.70 -10.78 11.10
N ILE A 106 -11.57 -10.55 11.79
CA ILE A 106 -11.20 -9.24 12.35
C ILE A 106 -10.13 -8.61 11.45
N SER A 107 -10.58 -7.73 10.56
CA SER A 107 -9.90 -7.33 9.32
C SER A 107 -9.11 -6.03 9.42
N VAL A 108 -7.98 -5.94 8.69
CA VAL A 108 -7.29 -4.66 8.43
C VAL A 108 -7.93 -3.98 7.23
N CYS A 109 -8.13 -4.72 6.14
CA CYS A 109 -8.61 -4.20 4.85
C CYS A 109 -10.03 -3.59 4.93
N SER A 110 -10.84 -4.00 5.91
CA SER A 110 -12.17 -3.42 6.16
C SER A 110 -12.15 -1.94 6.54
N ASN A 111 -10.99 -1.37 6.89
CA ASN A 111 -10.87 0.09 7.07
C ASN A 111 -11.03 0.82 5.72
N GLU A 112 -10.54 0.24 4.64
CA GLU A 112 -10.51 0.87 3.30
C GLU A 112 -11.70 0.43 2.45
N ILE A 113 -12.09 -0.85 2.56
CA ILE A 113 -13.15 -1.49 1.77
C ILE A 113 -14.17 -2.25 2.67
N PRO A 114 -14.84 -1.56 3.61
CA PRO A 114 -15.72 -2.21 4.58
C PRO A 114 -16.88 -2.97 3.91
N HIS A 115 -17.47 -2.41 2.86
CA HIS A 115 -18.60 -3.01 2.16
C HIS A 115 -18.19 -4.32 1.48
N GLU A 116 -17.05 -4.33 0.80
CA GLU A 116 -16.51 -5.43 0.03
C GLU A 116 -16.07 -6.58 0.93
N MET A 117 -15.37 -6.27 2.03
CA MET A 117 -14.95 -7.28 3.01
C MET A 117 -16.15 -7.91 3.71
N ALA A 118 -17.17 -7.11 4.03
CA ALA A 118 -18.42 -7.63 4.57
C ALA A 118 -19.18 -8.51 3.57
N ALA A 119 -19.20 -8.14 2.28
CA ALA A 119 -19.79 -8.94 1.22
C ALA A 119 -19.03 -10.26 1.02
N LEU A 120 -17.69 -10.24 1.06
CA LEU A 120 -16.84 -11.43 0.99
C LEU A 120 -17.14 -12.40 2.13
N ALA A 121 -17.15 -11.91 3.37
CA ALA A 121 -17.44 -12.73 4.55
C ALA A 121 -18.85 -13.30 4.52
N ARG A 122 -19.87 -12.49 4.19
CA ARG A 122 -21.26 -12.96 4.06
C ARG A 122 -21.42 -14.03 2.97
N ALA A 123 -20.81 -13.83 1.80
CA ALA A 123 -20.86 -14.82 0.73
C ALA A 123 -20.22 -16.16 1.17
N ALA A 124 -19.06 -16.10 1.82
CA ALA A 124 -18.40 -17.30 2.35
C ALA A 124 -19.25 -18.02 3.40
N LEU A 125 -19.81 -17.29 4.38
CA LEU A 125 -20.68 -17.85 5.42
C LEU A 125 -21.98 -18.44 4.86
N ALA A 126 -22.48 -17.92 3.73
CA ALA A 126 -23.65 -18.42 3.03
C ALA A 126 -23.33 -19.56 2.03
N ASN A 127 -22.10 -20.09 2.02
CA ASN A 127 -21.61 -21.07 1.04
C ASN A 127 -21.66 -20.60 -0.43
N ASP A 128 -21.78 -19.29 -0.69
CA ASP A 128 -21.61 -18.70 -2.02
C ASP A 128 -20.12 -18.49 -2.31
N TRP A 129 -19.44 -19.61 -2.58
CA TRP A 129 -18.02 -19.63 -2.86
C TRP A 129 -17.64 -18.94 -4.17
N THR A 130 -18.57 -18.83 -5.11
CA THR A 130 -18.33 -18.15 -6.39
C THR A 130 -18.16 -16.65 -6.18
N THR A 131 -19.10 -16.02 -5.47
CA THR A 131 -19.00 -14.60 -5.11
C THR A 131 -17.81 -14.36 -4.17
N ALA A 132 -17.65 -15.20 -3.14
CA ALA A 132 -16.57 -15.05 -2.17
C ALA A 132 -15.18 -15.08 -2.82
N ARG A 133 -14.93 -16.05 -3.72
CA ARG A 133 -13.66 -16.14 -4.47
C ARG A 133 -13.46 -15.01 -5.46
N THR A 134 -14.54 -14.50 -6.07
CA THR A 134 -14.46 -13.36 -6.99
C THR A 134 -14.03 -12.09 -6.26
N LEU A 135 -14.64 -11.80 -5.12
CA LEU A 135 -14.27 -10.67 -4.27
C LEU A 135 -12.86 -10.83 -3.71
N HIS A 136 -12.54 -12.02 -3.18
CA HIS A 136 -11.21 -12.32 -2.66
C HIS A 136 -10.14 -12.10 -3.71
N ARG A 137 -10.29 -12.66 -4.92
CA ARG A 137 -9.32 -12.48 -6.02
C ARG A 137 -9.14 -11.01 -6.38
N LYS A 138 -10.23 -10.24 -6.42
CA LYS A 138 -10.19 -8.81 -6.74
C LYS A 138 -9.36 -8.02 -5.72
N TYR A 139 -9.55 -8.30 -4.43
CA TYR A 139 -8.96 -7.50 -3.35
C TYR A 139 -7.71 -8.11 -2.71
N LEU A 140 -7.34 -9.34 -3.06
CA LEU A 140 -6.12 -10.00 -2.57
C LEU A 140 -4.85 -9.13 -2.72
N PRO A 141 -4.63 -8.40 -3.84
CA PRO A 141 -3.49 -7.49 -3.94
C PRO A 141 -3.48 -6.43 -2.84
N LEU A 142 -4.65 -5.85 -2.49
CA LEU A 142 -4.78 -4.86 -1.41
C LEU A 142 -4.58 -5.50 -0.03
N MET A 143 -5.17 -6.69 0.20
CA MET A 143 -4.99 -7.45 1.43
C MET A 143 -3.50 -7.71 1.70
N GLN A 144 -2.73 -8.14 0.69
CA GLN A 144 -1.29 -8.34 0.80
C GLN A 144 -0.52 -7.01 0.91
N ALA A 145 -0.92 -5.99 0.15
CA ALA A 145 -0.31 -4.67 0.18
C ALA A 145 -0.38 -4.04 1.58
N ASN A 146 -1.41 -4.35 2.36
CA ASN A 146 -1.58 -3.89 3.74
C ASN A 146 -0.51 -4.39 4.73
N PHE A 147 0.32 -5.34 4.31
CA PHE A 147 1.40 -5.92 5.12
C PHE A 147 2.78 -5.86 4.44
N ILE A 148 2.95 -5.03 3.39
CA ILE A 148 4.28 -4.81 2.76
C ILE A 148 5.28 -4.12 3.71
N GLU A 149 4.74 -3.40 4.68
CA GLU A 149 5.42 -2.96 5.89
C GLU A 149 4.51 -3.28 7.09
N SER A 150 5.03 -3.13 8.32
CA SER A 150 4.28 -3.43 9.53
C SER A 150 2.96 -2.64 9.60
N SER A 151 1.82 -3.34 9.61
CA SER A 151 0.53 -2.73 9.93
C SER A 151 0.61 -2.05 11.32
N PRO A 152 0.07 -0.81 11.48
CA PRO A 152 -0.90 -0.14 10.60
C PRO A 152 -0.33 0.87 9.59
N LEU A 153 0.96 0.82 9.22
CA LEU A 153 1.55 1.79 8.28
C LEU A 153 0.81 1.83 6.93
N PRO A 154 0.67 0.71 6.19
CA PRO A 154 0.03 0.73 4.87
C PRO A 154 -1.43 1.19 4.90
N VAL A 155 -2.26 0.61 5.76
CA VAL A 155 -3.69 0.95 5.83
C VAL A 155 -3.92 2.43 6.15
N LYS A 156 -3.10 3.03 7.02
CA LYS A 156 -3.19 4.47 7.31
C LYS A 156 -2.75 5.31 6.13
N ALA A 157 -1.71 4.90 5.40
CA ALA A 157 -1.28 5.58 4.19
C ALA A 157 -2.39 5.60 3.14
N VAL A 158 -3.07 4.47 2.89
CA VAL A 158 -4.19 4.41 1.93
C VAL A 158 -5.37 5.25 2.40
N LEU A 159 -5.78 5.16 3.67
CA LEU A 159 -6.85 6.00 4.23
C LEU A 159 -6.55 7.50 4.08
N ALA A 160 -5.29 7.90 4.24
CA ALA A 160 -4.87 9.27 4.01
C ALA A 160 -4.93 9.64 2.51
N MET A 161 -4.49 8.75 1.61
CA MET A 161 -4.63 8.97 0.16
C MET A 161 -6.11 9.04 -0.29
N MET A 162 -7.01 8.34 0.41
CA MET A 162 -8.46 8.42 0.23
C MET A 162 -9.08 9.69 0.84
N GLY A 163 -8.28 10.55 1.50
CA GLY A 163 -8.75 11.76 2.17
C GLY A 163 -9.61 11.50 3.42
N ARG A 164 -9.48 10.31 4.05
CA ARG A 164 -10.30 9.93 5.22
C ARG A 164 -9.68 10.31 6.55
N ILE A 165 -8.35 10.39 6.62
CA ILE A 165 -7.61 10.71 7.84
C ILE A 165 -6.41 11.59 7.53
N GLN A 166 -5.85 12.22 8.57
CA GLN A 166 -4.49 12.75 8.53
C GLN A 166 -3.48 11.61 8.72
N GLU A 167 -2.38 11.66 7.95
CA GLU A 167 -1.34 10.62 8.01
C GLU A 167 -0.34 10.88 9.14
N ILE A 168 -0.79 10.67 10.38
CA ILE A 168 0.03 10.87 11.57
C ILE A 168 0.41 9.53 12.18
N TYR A 169 1.71 9.29 12.36
CA TYR A 169 2.25 8.14 13.09
C TYR A 169 2.87 8.60 14.41
N ARG A 170 2.80 7.74 15.43
CA ARG A 170 3.50 7.94 16.70
C ARG A 170 4.70 7.01 16.74
N LEU A 171 5.85 7.53 17.16
CA LEU A 171 7.06 6.72 17.34
C LEU A 171 6.76 5.48 18.21
N PRO A 172 7.35 4.31 17.91
CA PRO A 172 8.42 4.09 16.92
C PRO A 172 7.95 3.92 15.46
N LEU A 173 6.65 4.07 15.17
CA LEU A 173 6.14 4.01 13.80
C LEU A 173 6.51 5.28 13.04
N LEU A 174 6.94 5.11 11.79
CA LEU A 174 7.34 6.18 10.89
C LEU A 174 6.48 6.17 9.62
N PRO A 175 6.44 7.28 8.86
CA PRO A 175 5.91 7.23 7.50
C PRO A 175 6.57 6.12 6.67
N MET A 176 5.78 5.48 5.83
CA MET A 176 6.25 4.40 4.97
C MET A 176 7.43 4.82 4.09
N ARG A 177 8.29 3.85 3.75
CA ARG A 177 9.31 4.08 2.73
C ARG A 177 8.66 4.49 1.41
N ARG A 178 9.29 5.45 0.73
CA ARG A 178 8.75 6.05 -0.50
C ARG A 178 8.49 5.01 -1.60
N ASP A 179 9.38 4.05 -1.78
CA ASP A 179 9.25 3.00 -2.79
C ASP A 179 8.06 2.06 -2.51
N LEU A 180 7.87 1.66 -1.24
CA LEU A 180 6.75 0.82 -0.83
C LEU A 180 5.42 1.58 -0.85
N ARG A 181 5.43 2.88 -0.49
CA ARG A 181 4.27 3.76 -0.62
C ARG A 181 3.80 3.89 -2.08
N SER A 182 4.71 4.06 -3.03
CA SER A 182 4.36 4.12 -4.46
C SER A 182 3.74 2.82 -4.95
N ARG A 183 4.24 1.66 -4.50
CA ARG A 183 3.63 0.34 -4.79
C ARG A 183 2.23 0.23 -4.20
N LEU A 184 2.05 0.65 -2.96
CA LEU A 184 0.74 0.65 -2.28
C LEU A 184 -0.27 1.55 -3.00
N GLN A 185 0.15 2.76 -3.41
CA GLN A 185 -0.70 3.68 -4.17
C GLN A 185 -1.16 3.07 -5.50
N LYS A 186 -0.26 2.36 -6.21
CA LYS A 186 -0.62 1.65 -7.44
C LYS A 186 -1.73 0.62 -7.18
N VAL A 187 -1.56 -0.23 -6.16
CA VAL A 187 -2.57 -1.24 -5.78
C VAL A 187 -3.91 -0.59 -5.40
N ALA A 188 -3.87 0.46 -4.57
CA ALA A 188 -5.08 1.18 -4.16
C ALA A 188 -5.78 1.89 -5.34
N THR A 189 -5.04 2.32 -6.36
CA THR A 189 -5.61 2.84 -7.62
C THR A 189 -6.25 1.73 -8.44
N GLU A 190 -5.59 0.58 -8.59
CA GLU A 190 -6.08 -0.57 -9.37
C GLU A 190 -7.38 -1.16 -8.81
N VAL A 191 -7.52 -1.17 -7.48
CA VAL A 191 -8.75 -1.62 -6.81
C VAL A 191 -9.81 -0.52 -6.68
N GLY A 192 -9.54 0.69 -7.18
CA GLY A 192 -10.51 1.78 -7.31
C GLY A 192 -10.72 2.64 -6.07
N LEU A 193 -9.79 2.64 -5.09
CA LEU A 193 -9.91 3.42 -3.86
C LEU A 193 -9.45 4.86 -4.00
N ILE A 194 -8.51 5.10 -4.91
CA ILE A 194 -7.93 6.41 -5.17
C ILE A 194 -8.04 6.67 -6.66
N ALA A 195 -8.38 7.91 -7.03
CA ALA A 195 -8.40 8.31 -8.42
C ALA A 195 -7.02 8.10 -9.05
N LYS A 196 -6.99 7.55 -10.26
CA LYS A 196 -5.78 7.56 -11.07
C LYS A 196 -5.40 9.03 -11.26
N ALA A 197 -4.18 9.41 -10.85
CA ALA A 197 -3.69 10.75 -11.13
C ALA A 197 -3.89 11.00 -12.62
N ALA A 198 -4.58 12.09 -12.97
CA ALA A 198 -4.62 12.54 -14.34
C ALA A 198 -3.16 12.62 -14.80
N SER A 199 -2.82 11.98 -15.93
CA SER A 199 -1.56 12.30 -16.58
C SER A 199 -1.49 13.82 -16.63
N PRO A 200 -0.41 14.47 -16.13
CA PRO A 200 -0.31 15.90 -16.24
C PRO A 200 -0.59 16.22 -17.70
N ALA A 201 -1.61 17.07 -17.95
CA ALA A 201 -1.88 17.57 -19.28
C ALA A 201 -0.52 17.99 -19.83
N ALA A 202 -0.11 17.41 -20.97
CA ALA A 202 1.20 17.66 -21.52
C ALA A 202 1.38 19.18 -21.55
N GLU A 203 2.21 19.70 -20.66
CA GLU A 203 2.61 21.11 -20.72
C GLU A 203 3.11 21.28 -22.13
N ALA A 204 2.53 22.24 -22.88
CA ALA A 204 2.88 22.46 -24.27
C ALA A 204 4.42 22.62 -24.34
N ALA A 205 5.10 21.55 -24.74
CA ALA A 205 6.53 21.48 -24.67
C ALA A 205 7.05 22.36 -25.79
N ASN A 206 7.37 23.61 -25.45
CA ASN A 206 7.96 24.52 -26.41
C ASN A 206 9.42 24.14 -26.62
N PHE A 207 9.85 24.03 -27.87
CA PHE A 207 11.24 23.78 -28.24
C PHE A 207 11.88 25.08 -28.72
N PHE A 208 13.19 25.20 -28.53
CA PHE A 208 13.97 26.34 -28.94
C PHE A 208 15.27 25.87 -29.60
N ILE A 209 15.78 26.66 -30.53
CA ILE A 209 17.07 26.41 -31.18
C ILE A 209 18.02 27.51 -30.72
N TYR A 210 19.13 27.16 -30.07
CA TYR A 210 20.21 28.07 -29.76
C TYR A 210 21.23 28.07 -30.91
N GLU A 211 21.38 29.20 -31.58
CA GLU A 211 22.37 29.42 -32.63
C GLU A 211 23.57 30.21 -32.09
N ASN A 212 24.78 29.77 -32.41
CA ASN A 212 26.03 30.34 -31.91
C ASN A 212 27.03 30.58 -33.06
N TRP A 213 27.62 31.78 -33.09
CA TRP A 213 28.53 32.29 -34.13
C TRP A 213 29.94 32.64 -33.61
N ALA A 214 30.25 32.42 -32.34
CA ALA A 214 31.28 33.19 -31.63
C ALA A 214 32.76 32.96 -32.00
N ALA A 215 33.18 31.88 -32.66
CA ALA A 215 34.58 31.70 -33.11
C ALA A 215 34.78 30.49 -34.04
N GLY A 216 33.80 30.16 -34.89
CA GLY A 216 33.88 28.93 -35.69
C GLY A 216 32.66 28.68 -36.59
N PRO A 217 32.55 27.47 -37.17
CA PRO A 217 31.36 27.06 -37.94
C PRO A 217 30.08 27.33 -37.16
N ARG A 218 29.07 27.98 -37.76
CA ARG A 218 27.80 28.27 -37.07
C ARG A 218 27.22 26.96 -36.54
N LYS A 219 26.93 26.93 -35.25
CA LYS A 219 26.42 25.75 -34.54
C LYS A 219 25.03 26.03 -34.00
N ILE A 220 24.15 25.03 -34.12
CA ILE A 220 22.85 25.05 -33.46
C ILE A 220 22.71 23.90 -32.45
N VAL A 221 21.99 24.17 -31.36
CA VAL A 221 21.60 23.19 -30.35
C VAL A 221 20.10 23.30 -30.10
N LEU A 222 19.39 22.18 -30.18
CA LEU A 222 17.95 22.13 -29.91
C LEU A 222 17.70 21.85 -28.42
N HIS A 223 16.79 22.60 -27.81
CA HIS A 223 16.44 22.49 -26.39
C HIS A 223 14.93 22.40 -26.19
N ARG A 224 14.50 21.65 -25.16
CA ARG A 224 13.17 21.81 -24.56
C ARG A 224 13.15 23.09 -23.71
N GLY A 225 12.06 23.85 -23.72
CA GLY A 225 11.95 25.17 -23.08
C GLY A 225 12.20 25.14 -21.56
N SER A 226 11.85 24.04 -20.90
CA SER A 226 12.12 23.80 -19.48
C SER A 226 13.57 23.41 -19.16
N CYS A 227 14.46 23.35 -20.16
CA CYS A 227 15.88 23.10 -19.95
C CYS A 227 16.52 24.23 -19.14
N GLY A 228 17.32 23.89 -18.11
CA GLY A 228 18.02 24.89 -17.29
C GLY A 228 18.97 25.82 -18.07
N GLN A 229 19.48 25.38 -19.23
CA GLN A 229 20.28 26.22 -20.13
C GLN A 229 19.43 27.11 -21.04
N CYS A 230 18.22 26.68 -21.39
CA CYS A 230 17.32 27.43 -22.26
C CYS A 230 16.49 28.44 -21.48
N SER A 231 15.87 28.02 -20.37
CA SER A 231 14.98 28.84 -19.54
C SER A 231 13.96 29.60 -20.39
N HIS A 232 13.21 28.88 -21.23
CA HIS A 232 12.23 29.44 -22.18
C HIS A 232 12.83 30.49 -23.13
N GLY A 233 14.03 30.23 -23.65
CA GLY A 233 14.74 31.12 -24.56
C GLY A 233 15.40 32.33 -23.89
N LYS A 234 15.44 32.39 -22.54
CA LYS A 234 16.04 33.48 -21.77
C LYS A 234 17.45 33.18 -21.28
N GLY A 235 17.86 31.91 -21.28
CA GLY A 235 19.17 31.49 -20.83
C GLY A 235 20.28 31.98 -21.77
N ARG A 236 21.41 32.40 -21.22
CA ARG A 236 22.56 32.86 -21.99
C ARG A 236 23.82 32.16 -21.48
N PRO A 237 24.47 31.32 -22.29
CA PRO A 237 25.79 30.79 -21.97
C PRO A 237 26.81 31.92 -21.76
N ALA A 238 27.68 31.78 -20.76
CA ALA A 238 28.70 32.79 -20.45
C ALA A 238 29.63 33.01 -21.66
N GLY A 239 29.92 34.29 -21.98
CA GLY A 239 30.79 34.68 -23.10
C GLY A 239 30.08 34.87 -24.45
N HIS A 240 28.76 34.69 -24.52
CA HIS A 240 27.97 34.95 -25.73
C HIS A 240 27.10 36.20 -25.56
N ASP A 241 27.34 37.21 -26.40
CA ASP A 241 26.50 38.40 -26.49
C ASP A 241 25.44 38.26 -27.62
N VAL A 242 24.57 39.26 -27.74
CA VAL A 242 23.52 39.30 -28.77
C VAL A 242 24.07 39.42 -30.20
N ASN A 243 25.34 39.78 -30.35
CA ASN A 243 25.99 39.91 -31.65
C ASN A 243 26.51 38.55 -32.15
N HIS A 244 26.63 37.55 -31.26
CA HIS A 244 27.26 36.26 -31.56
C HIS A 244 26.40 35.04 -31.23
N ALA A 245 25.17 35.21 -30.76
CA ALA A 245 24.23 34.10 -30.55
C ALA A 245 22.77 34.56 -30.53
N ARG A 246 21.86 33.63 -30.85
CA ARG A 246 20.41 33.86 -30.88
C ARG A 246 19.61 32.62 -30.53
N TRP A 247 18.49 32.81 -29.83
CA TRP A 247 17.44 31.80 -29.70
C TRP A 247 16.38 31.95 -30.79
N HIS A 248 15.94 30.83 -31.35
CA HIS A 248 14.79 30.73 -32.26
C HIS A 248 13.67 29.90 -31.61
N GLY A 249 12.42 30.24 -31.89
CA GLY A 249 11.23 29.66 -31.28
C GLY A 249 10.37 30.68 -30.52
N PRO A 250 9.40 30.24 -29.71
CA PRO A 250 9.09 28.84 -29.39
C PRO A 250 8.51 28.07 -30.57
N TYR A 251 8.89 26.80 -30.70
CA TYR A 251 8.26 25.82 -31.59
C TYR A 251 7.35 24.90 -30.78
N ALA A 252 6.13 24.67 -31.26
CA ALA A 252 5.13 23.89 -30.53
C ALA A 252 5.47 22.40 -30.45
N THR A 253 6.23 21.88 -31.42
CA THR A 253 6.66 20.47 -31.46
C THR A 253 8.15 20.33 -31.74
N LEU A 254 8.71 19.18 -31.37
CA LEU A 254 10.10 18.83 -31.69
C LEU A 254 10.32 18.70 -33.20
N HIS A 255 9.28 18.27 -33.93
CA HIS A 255 9.34 18.13 -35.38
C HIS A 255 9.55 19.50 -36.06
N ASP A 256 8.75 20.50 -35.70
CA ASP A 256 8.86 21.86 -36.26
C ASP A 256 10.24 22.49 -35.97
N ALA A 257 10.75 22.25 -34.77
CA ALA A 257 12.09 22.70 -34.38
C ALA A 257 13.19 21.99 -35.20
N ARG A 258 13.04 20.69 -35.50
CA ARG A 258 13.99 19.94 -36.34
C ARG A 258 13.96 20.40 -37.78
N GLU A 259 12.78 20.54 -38.38
CA GLU A 259 12.62 21.05 -39.75
C GLU A 259 13.26 22.43 -39.89
N THR A 260 12.99 23.33 -38.93
CA THR A 260 13.59 24.65 -38.94
C THR A 260 15.11 24.58 -38.79
N ALA A 261 15.63 23.75 -37.87
CA ALA A 261 17.06 23.52 -37.69
C ALA A 261 17.75 22.98 -38.96
N HIS A 262 17.07 22.13 -39.73
CA HIS A 262 17.57 21.62 -41.01
C HIS A 262 17.59 22.69 -42.09
N ALA A 263 16.57 23.54 -42.16
CA ALA A 263 16.46 24.62 -43.14
C ALA A 263 17.42 25.80 -42.91
N MET A 264 18.03 25.93 -41.72
CA MET A 264 18.97 27.02 -41.43
C MET A 264 20.24 26.95 -42.28
N THR A 265 20.45 27.98 -43.11
CA THR A 265 21.60 28.13 -44.00
C THR A 265 22.85 28.61 -43.26
N GLY A 266 24.03 28.12 -43.64
CA GLY A 266 25.31 28.51 -43.04
C GLY A 266 25.62 27.82 -41.70
N VAL A 267 24.76 26.89 -41.26
CA VAL A 267 24.97 26.05 -40.07
C VAL A 267 25.71 24.76 -40.45
N LEU A 268 26.87 24.57 -39.85
CA LEU A 268 27.78 23.45 -40.11
C LEU A 268 27.70 22.37 -39.03
N ILE A 269 27.23 22.70 -37.82
CA ILE A 269 27.08 21.75 -36.71
C ILE A 269 25.65 21.82 -36.16
N ARG A 270 24.95 20.69 -36.13
CA ARG A 270 23.59 20.55 -35.57
C ARG A 270 23.63 19.50 -34.46
N SER A 271 23.05 19.80 -33.31
CA SER A 271 23.03 18.88 -32.17
C SER A 271 21.78 19.08 -31.32
N GLU A 272 21.45 18.09 -30.51
CA GLU A 272 20.33 18.13 -29.58
C GLU A 272 20.87 18.10 -28.14
N CYS A 273 20.30 18.92 -27.27
CA CYS A 273 20.62 18.89 -25.84
C CYS A 273 20.00 17.63 -25.21
N LYS A 274 20.58 17.11 -24.13
CA LYS A 274 20.03 15.97 -23.35
C LYS A 274 18.60 16.16 -22.82
N CYS A 275 18.06 17.38 -22.89
CA CYS A 275 16.69 17.70 -22.48
C CYS A 275 15.64 17.44 -23.57
N VAL A 276 16.09 17.15 -24.80
CA VAL A 276 15.31 16.74 -25.97
C VAL A 276 15.39 15.23 -26.07
#